data_AF-D2MPM1-F1
#
_entry.id   AF-D2MPM1-F1
#
_cell.length_a   1.000
_cell.length_b   1.000
_cell.length_c   1.000
_cell.angle_alpha   90.00
_cell.angle_beta   90.00
_cell.angle_gamma   90.00
#
_symmetry.space_group_name_H-M   'P 1'
#
loop_
_entity.id
_entity.type
_entity.pdbx_description
1 polymer ?
#
loop_
_entity_poly.entity_id
_entity_poly.type
_entity_poly.pdbx_seq_one_letter_code
_entity_poly.pdbx_strand_id
1 'polypeptide(L)'
;MTCYKGKLPQGAPTSPIISNFIFNIVDLRILKLAKNYKLDYTRYADDMSFSTNNKAFKKDYLAFIQELKELLEKSGFEINQNKTRLEYYSSRQEVTGLTVNDKINASRTFINNTRAMANQLYKTNSFQINGKDGTINQLEGRLSFMNQLDFSNNKLGCRITKKKANRKFFSGLNVREKQYQYFLFYKYFFRPAKPTIVTEGKTDVLHIKSALMKYYDRYPKLITKTSDGKYEFKVYFLNKTRRLDYFLGVSSDGADTMKNIWNFYTGKNNCANIFEYINNKNQNESLDKANPVILLFDNEQKSDRPLKNFLKYLDIKLDDGQISKQLRANLFLQTIPLMKGLEECEVEDLYRDEVLSVTIHGKNFCRSAEDDSEKYFGKHIFSMYIKEHYNRIDFSNFLEILDSINNLC
;
A
#
# COMPACT_ATOMS: atom_id res chain seq x y z
N MET A 1 8.60 29.78 -22.61
CA MET A 1 8.59 29.54 -24.07
C MET A 1 7.56 28.45 -24.35
N THR A 2 6.43 28.76 -24.99
CA THR A 2 5.30 27.83 -25.17
C THR A 2 5.33 27.05 -26.48
N CYS A 3 5.98 27.59 -27.52
CA CYS A 3 6.16 26.93 -28.82
C CYS A 3 7.64 26.95 -29.25
N TYR A 4 8.09 25.90 -29.93
CA TYR A 4 9.40 25.77 -30.57
C TYR A 4 9.22 25.27 -32.01
N LYS A 5 9.74 26.00 -33.00
CA LYS A 5 9.60 25.68 -34.44
C LYS A 5 8.14 25.42 -34.87
N GLY A 6 7.21 26.27 -34.42
CA GLY A 6 5.79 26.18 -34.76
C GLY A 6 5.06 24.99 -34.13
N LYS A 7 5.67 24.29 -33.16
CA LYS A 7 5.08 23.15 -32.46
C LYS A 7 5.20 23.31 -30.95
N LEU A 8 4.34 22.61 -30.22
CA LEU A 8 4.50 22.50 -28.78
C LEU A 8 5.72 21.60 -28.47
N PRO A 9 6.68 22.05 -27.65
CA PRO A 9 7.85 21.25 -27.32
C PRO A 9 7.47 20.02 -26.48
N GLN A 10 8.04 18.87 -26.82
CA GLN A 10 7.87 17.64 -26.05
C GLN A 10 8.58 17.76 -24.70
N GLY A 11 7.92 17.38 -23.61
CA GLY A 11 8.45 17.48 -22.25
C GLY A 11 8.20 18.82 -21.55
N ALA A 12 7.69 19.85 -22.23
CA ALA A 12 7.28 21.07 -21.54
C ALA A 12 5.96 20.85 -20.79
N PRO A 13 5.85 21.30 -19.52
CA PRO A 13 4.70 21.00 -18.66
C PRO A 13 3.39 21.64 -19.15
N THR A 14 3.48 22.73 -19.93
CA THR A 14 2.30 23.42 -20.49
C THR A 14 1.78 22.79 -21.76
N SER A 15 2.60 22.01 -22.47
CA SER A 15 2.25 21.45 -23.79
C SER A 15 0.99 20.59 -23.76
N PRO A 16 0.79 19.64 -22.84
CA PRO A 16 -0.40 18.78 -22.83
C PRO A 16 -1.70 19.54 -22.61
N ILE A 17 -1.65 20.60 -21.80
CA ILE A 17 -2.82 21.44 -21.51
C ILE A 17 -3.17 22.26 -22.75
N ILE A 18 -2.17 22.90 -23.36
CA ILE A 18 -2.37 23.71 -24.56
C ILE A 18 -2.86 22.84 -25.72
N SER A 19 -2.29 21.65 -25.93
CA SER A 19 -2.75 20.74 -26.99
C SER A 19 -4.20 20.32 -26.80
N ASN A 20 -4.62 20.06 -25.55
CA ASN A 20 -6.01 19.73 -25.26
C ASN A 20 -6.97 20.90 -25.51
N PHE A 21 -6.55 22.13 -25.20
CA PHE A 21 -7.36 23.32 -25.51
C PHE A 21 -7.50 23.55 -27.01
N ILE A 22 -6.40 23.44 -27.77
CA ILE A 22 -6.41 23.57 -29.23
C ILE A 22 -7.38 22.54 -29.84
N PHE A 23 -7.35 21.30 -29.35
CA PHE A 23 -8.17 20.23 -29.92
C PHE A 23 -9.65 20.26 -29.49
N ASN A 24 -10.03 21.05 -28.48
CA ASN A 24 -11.39 21.06 -27.95
C ASN A 24 -12.46 21.40 -29.01
N ILE A 25 -12.18 22.39 -29.87
CA ILE A 25 -13.11 22.78 -30.95
C ILE A 25 -13.25 21.65 -31.97
N VAL A 26 -12.17 20.92 -32.23
CA VAL A 26 -12.16 19.75 -33.12
C VAL A 26 -12.97 18.62 -32.50
N ASP A 27 -12.82 18.36 -31.20
CA ASP A 27 -13.62 17.37 -30.46
C ASP A 27 -15.12 17.64 -30.58
N LEU A 28 -15.57 18.90 -30.47
CA LEU A 28 -16.99 19.26 -30.61
C LEU A 28 -17.51 18.95 -32.02
N ARG A 29 -16.69 19.17 -33.06
CA ARG A 29 -17.05 18.83 -34.44
C ARG A 29 -17.08 17.32 -34.65
N ILE A 30 -16.11 16.59 -34.10
CA ILE A 30 -16.06 15.12 -34.15
C ILE A 30 -17.26 14.53 -33.42
N LEU A 31 -17.66 15.07 -32.26
CA LEU A 31 -18.85 14.63 -31.53
C LEU A 31 -20.13 14.78 -32.37
N LYS A 32 -20.26 15.90 -33.09
CA LYS A 32 -21.39 16.11 -34.00
C LYS A 32 -21.40 15.09 -35.14
N LEU A 33 -20.24 14.82 -35.73
CA LEU A 33 -20.08 13.79 -36.77
C LEU A 33 -20.42 12.39 -36.22
N ALA A 34 -19.84 12.00 -35.08
CA ALA A 34 -20.07 10.73 -34.42
C ALA A 34 -21.57 10.50 -34.13
N LYS A 35 -22.30 11.55 -33.72
CA LYS A 35 -23.74 11.49 -33.48
C LYS A 35 -24.53 11.13 -34.74
N ASN A 36 -24.16 11.65 -35.92
CA ASN A 36 -24.84 11.32 -37.18
C ASN A 36 -24.75 9.82 -37.49
N TYR A 37 -23.62 9.21 -37.14
CA TYR A 37 -23.34 7.79 -37.34
C TYR A 37 -23.72 6.91 -36.12
N LYS A 38 -24.32 7.48 -35.07
CA LYS A 38 -24.67 6.80 -33.81
C LYS A 38 -23.44 6.12 -33.15
N LEU A 39 -22.34 6.85 -33.10
CA LEU A 39 -21.09 6.45 -32.46
C LEU A 39 -20.89 7.21 -31.16
N ASP A 40 -20.37 6.53 -30.14
CA ASP A 40 -19.76 7.15 -28.97
C ASP A 40 -18.30 7.46 -29.27
N TYR A 41 -17.84 8.65 -28.88
CA TYR A 41 -16.49 9.12 -29.13
C TYR A 41 -15.74 9.38 -27.82
N THR A 42 -14.51 8.90 -27.75
CA THR A 42 -13.57 9.18 -26.65
C THR A 42 -12.19 9.48 -27.21
N ARG A 43 -11.45 10.38 -26.54
CA ARG A 43 -10.07 10.75 -26.91
C ARG A 43 -9.15 10.67 -25.69
N TYR A 44 -7.96 10.14 -25.91
CA TYR A 44 -6.85 10.19 -24.97
C TYR A 44 -5.61 10.72 -25.69
N ALA A 45 -5.20 11.95 -25.36
CA ALA A 45 -4.16 12.67 -26.09
C ALA A 45 -4.46 12.68 -27.61
N ASP A 46 -3.66 12.00 -28.43
CA ASP A 46 -3.78 11.85 -29.87
C ASP A 46 -4.57 10.60 -30.32
N ASP A 47 -4.84 9.66 -29.40
CA ASP A 47 -5.63 8.47 -29.69
C ASP A 47 -7.13 8.77 -29.62
N MET A 48 -7.84 8.49 -30.72
CA MET A 48 -9.29 8.61 -30.83
C MET A 48 -9.94 7.22 -30.93
N SER A 49 -10.99 6.99 -30.15
CA SER A 49 -11.75 5.73 -30.15
C SER A 49 -13.23 6.01 -30.38
N PHE A 50 -13.81 5.27 -31.31
CA PHE A 50 -15.23 5.33 -31.68
C PHE A 50 -15.87 3.97 -31.44
N SER A 51 -16.99 3.93 -30.70
CA SER A 51 -17.69 2.69 -30.38
C SER A 51 -19.17 2.76 -30.71
N THR A 52 -19.77 1.62 -31.05
CA THR A 52 -21.21 1.51 -31.29
C THR A 52 -21.68 0.08 -31.05
N ASN A 53 -22.94 -0.09 -30.68
CA ASN A 53 -23.62 -1.38 -30.67
C ASN A 53 -24.37 -1.67 -31.99
N ASN A 54 -24.34 -0.74 -32.95
CA ASN A 54 -24.98 -0.88 -34.25
C ASN A 54 -24.15 -1.75 -35.21
N LYS A 55 -24.56 -3.02 -35.39
CA LYS A 55 -23.90 -3.96 -36.31
C LYS A 55 -23.90 -3.51 -37.78
N ALA A 56 -24.82 -2.63 -38.18
CA ALA A 56 -24.91 -2.14 -39.55
C ALA A 56 -23.82 -1.11 -39.91
N PHE A 57 -23.14 -0.53 -38.91
CA PHE A 57 -22.11 0.51 -39.11
C PHE A 57 -20.98 0.10 -40.07
N LYS A 58 -20.72 -1.20 -40.24
CA LYS A 58 -19.75 -1.69 -41.23
C LYS A 58 -19.99 -1.13 -42.64
N LYS A 59 -21.26 -0.90 -43.02
CA LYS A 59 -21.62 -0.32 -44.32
C LYS A 59 -21.23 1.16 -44.43
N ASP A 60 -21.31 1.87 -43.31
CA ASP A 60 -21.08 3.30 -43.21
C ASP A 60 -19.62 3.66 -42.88
N TYR A 61 -18.80 2.65 -42.53
CA TYR A 61 -17.42 2.82 -42.06
C TYR A 61 -16.55 3.66 -43.02
N LEU A 62 -16.58 3.35 -44.33
CA LEU A 62 -15.76 4.07 -45.30
C LEU A 62 -16.18 5.54 -45.43
N ALA A 63 -17.49 5.81 -45.43
CA ALA A 63 -18.02 7.17 -45.47
C ALA A 63 -17.64 7.96 -44.21
N PHE A 64 -17.81 7.34 -43.03
CA PHE A 64 -17.43 7.94 -41.76
C PHE A 64 -15.93 8.30 -41.70
N ILE A 65 -15.04 7.37 -42.10
CA ILE A 65 -13.59 7.63 -42.09
C ILE A 65 -13.22 8.74 -43.07
N GLN A 66 -13.86 8.80 -44.24
CA GLN A 66 -13.62 9.88 -45.20
C GLN A 66 -14.05 11.24 -44.64
N GLU A 67 -15.25 11.35 -44.07
CA GLU A 67 -15.72 12.59 -43.44
C GLU A 67 -14.86 13.00 -42.25
N LEU A 68 -14.42 12.04 -41.43
CA LEU A 68 -13.53 12.29 -40.29
C LEU A 68 -12.17 12.81 -40.76
N LYS A 69 -11.62 12.21 -41.83
CA LYS A 69 -10.35 12.64 -42.44
C LYS A 69 -10.44 14.07 -42.94
N GLU A 70 -11.48 14.41 -43.70
CA GLU A 70 -11.69 15.77 -44.19
C GLU A 70 -11.87 16.79 -43.05
N LEU A 71 -12.57 16.41 -41.99
CA LEU A 71 -12.74 17.25 -40.80
C LEU A 71 -11.39 17.54 -40.14
N LEU A 72 -10.56 16.52 -39.95
CA LEU A 72 -9.24 16.66 -39.32
C LEU A 72 -8.28 17.47 -40.20
N GLU A 73 -8.24 17.22 -41.51
CA GLU A 73 -7.40 17.95 -42.46
C GLU A 73 -7.77 19.45 -42.49
N LYS A 74 -9.08 19.78 -42.51
CA LYS A 74 -9.57 21.17 -42.39
C LYS A 74 -9.19 21.83 -41.06
N SER A 75 -8.89 21.03 -40.03
CA SER A 75 -8.44 21.49 -38.72
C SER A 75 -6.91 21.43 -38.55
N GLY A 76 -6.15 21.08 -39.58
CA GLY A 76 -4.68 21.03 -39.55
C GLY A 76 -4.10 19.76 -38.91
N PHE A 77 -4.88 18.66 -38.86
CA PHE A 77 -4.46 17.37 -38.33
C PHE A 77 -4.57 16.28 -39.39
N GLU A 78 -3.79 15.21 -39.23
CA GLU A 78 -3.76 14.08 -40.16
C GLU A 78 -4.00 12.76 -39.42
N ILE A 79 -4.72 11.83 -40.06
CA ILE A 79 -4.94 10.49 -39.53
C ILE A 79 -3.79 9.56 -39.93
N ASN A 80 -3.25 8.83 -38.96
CA ASN A 80 -2.32 7.74 -39.25
C ASN A 80 -3.07 6.48 -39.73
N GLN A 81 -3.16 6.32 -41.05
CA GLN A 81 -3.86 5.21 -41.70
C GLN A 81 -3.38 3.83 -41.24
N ASN A 82 -2.08 3.67 -40.96
CA ASN A 82 -1.52 2.39 -40.50
C ASN A 82 -2.00 2.00 -39.09
N LYS A 83 -2.45 2.96 -38.29
CA LYS A 83 -3.01 2.74 -36.95
C LYS A 83 -4.54 2.73 -36.93
N THR A 84 -5.19 3.14 -38.03
CA THR A 84 -6.64 3.13 -38.18
C THR A 84 -7.15 1.71 -38.38
N ARG A 85 -8.07 1.28 -37.52
CA ARG A 85 -8.59 -0.10 -37.53
C ARG A 85 -10.05 -0.13 -37.14
N LEU A 86 -10.78 -1.11 -37.67
CA LEU A 86 -12.14 -1.46 -37.28
C LEU A 86 -12.11 -2.81 -36.55
N GLU A 87 -12.43 -2.80 -35.25
CA GLU A 87 -12.42 -4.01 -34.42
C GLU A 87 -13.85 -4.46 -34.10
N TYR A 88 -14.11 -5.77 -34.27
CA TYR A 88 -15.41 -6.37 -33.98
C TYR A 88 -15.45 -6.91 -32.55
N TYR A 89 -16.66 -7.07 -32.01
CA TYR A 89 -16.87 -7.62 -30.66
C TYR A 89 -16.26 -9.02 -30.46
N SER A 90 -16.19 -9.82 -31.54
CA SER A 90 -15.62 -11.17 -31.55
C SER A 90 -14.10 -11.20 -31.63
N SER A 91 -13.46 -10.08 -32.00
CA SER A 91 -12.01 -9.91 -32.00
C SER A 91 -11.55 -9.23 -30.72
N ARG A 92 -10.29 -9.39 -30.34
CA ARG A 92 -9.71 -8.63 -29.21
C ARG A 92 -9.82 -7.14 -29.52
N GLN A 93 -10.41 -6.39 -28.59
CA GLN A 93 -10.55 -4.94 -28.67
C GLN A 93 -9.58 -4.28 -27.70
N GLU A 94 -8.75 -3.37 -28.22
CA GLU A 94 -7.74 -2.68 -27.41
C GLU A 94 -7.81 -1.17 -27.57
N VAL A 95 -7.99 -0.48 -26.45
CA VAL A 95 -8.02 0.98 -26.34
C VAL A 95 -6.93 1.39 -25.35
N THR A 96 -5.99 2.23 -25.79
CA THR A 96 -4.89 2.78 -24.95
C THR A 96 -4.12 1.72 -24.13
N GLY A 97 -3.95 0.50 -24.67
CA GLY A 97 -3.26 -0.60 -24.01
C GLY A 97 -4.13 -1.48 -23.09
N LEU A 98 -5.42 -1.15 -22.97
CA LEU A 98 -6.41 -1.89 -22.19
C LEU A 98 -7.30 -2.73 -23.11
N THR A 99 -7.53 -3.98 -22.73
CA THR A 99 -8.54 -4.83 -23.38
C THR A 99 -9.92 -4.43 -22.88
N VAL A 100 -10.88 -4.19 -23.78
CA VAL A 100 -12.20 -3.61 -23.44
C VAL A 100 -13.41 -4.44 -23.88
N ASN A 101 -13.20 -5.65 -24.41
CA ASN A 101 -14.26 -6.50 -24.98
C ASN A 101 -15.54 -6.66 -24.14
N ASP A 102 -15.39 -6.88 -22.84
CA ASP A 102 -16.50 -7.14 -21.90
C ASP A 102 -16.32 -6.29 -20.64
N LYS A 103 -15.10 -6.28 -20.12
CA LYS A 103 -14.67 -5.42 -19.01
C LYS A 103 -13.27 -4.89 -19.28
N ILE A 104 -12.93 -3.80 -18.61
CA ILE A 104 -11.59 -3.22 -18.71
C ILE A 104 -10.58 -4.20 -18.10
N ASN A 105 -9.54 -4.54 -18.85
CA ASN A 105 -8.55 -5.51 -18.41
C ASN A 105 -7.15 -5.17 -18.94
N ALA A 106 -6.12 -5.54 -18.18
CA ALA A 106 -4.75 -5.50 -18.67
C ALA A 106 -4.55 -6.61 -19.72
N SER A 107 -3.59 -6.42 -20.63
CA SER A 107 -3.28 -7.44 -21.63
C SER A 107 -2.86 -8.76 -20.96
N ARG A 108 -3.22 -9.90 -21.58
CA ARG A 108 -2.89 -11.24 -21.06
C ARG A 108 -1.39 -11.40 -20.87
N THR A 109 -0.59 -10.88 -21.80
CA THR A 109 0.88 -10.87 -21.72
C THR A 109 1.37 -10.10 -20.50
N PHE A 110 0.82 -8.90 -20.24
CA PHE A 110 1.19 -8.13 -19.05
C PHE A 110 0.88 -8.87 -17.75
N ILE A 111 -0.31 -9.49 -17.66
CA ILE A 111 -0.74 -10.26 -16.49
C ILE A 111 0.20 -11.46 -16.27
N ASN A 112 0.44 -12.25 -17.32
CA ASN A 112 1.29 -13.45 -17.23
C ASN A 112 2.73 -13.09 -16.85
N ASN A 113 3.30 -12.04 -17.45
CA ASN A 113 4.65 -11.58 -17.12
C ASN A 113 4.74 -11.12 -15.66
N THR A 114 3.74 -10.37 -15.17
CA THR A 114 3.71 -9.93 -13.76
C THR A 114 3.61 -11.11 -12.79
N ARG A 115 2.82 -12.12 -13.13
CA ARG A 115 2.73 -13.37 -12.36
C ARG A 115 4.05 -14.14 -12.35
N ALA A 116 4.73 -14.22 -13.49
CA ALA A 116 6.03 -14.85 -13.59
C ALA A 116 7.08 -14.12 -12.73
N MET A 117 7.10 -12.78 -12.78
CA MET A 117 7.98 -11.94 -11.94
C MET A 117 7.74 -12.19 -10.45
N ALA A 118 6.48 -12.16 -9.99
CA ALA A 118 6.15 -12.43 -8.58
C ALA A 118 6.55 -13.86 -8.17
N ASN A 119 6.31 -14.85 -9.03
CA ASN A 119 6.69 -16.23 -8.75
C ASN A 119 8.22 -16.40 -8.70
N GLN A 120 8.97 -15.72 -9.56
CA GLN A 120 10.44 -15.72 -9.54
C GLN A 120 10.97 -15.04 -8.28
N LEU A 121 10.37 -13.93 -7.88
CA LEU A 121 10.67 -13.24 -6.62
C LEU A 121 10.52 -14.17 -5.41
N TYR A 122 9.43 -14.94 -5.34
CA TYR A 122 9.20 -15.88 -4.24
C TYR A 122 10.21 -17.04 -4.22
N LYS A 123 10.79 -17.40 -5.37
CA LYS A 123 11.77 -18.49 -5.47
C LYS A 123 13.20 -18.07 -5.19
N THR A 124 13.57 -16.87 -5.65
CA THR A 124 14.98 -16.44 -5.79
C THR A 124 15.26 -15.05 -5.24
N ASN A 125 14.28 -14.39 -4.63
CA ASN A 125 14.33 -13.01 -4.13
C ASN A 125 14.71 -11.94 -5.17
N SER A 126 14.71 -12.31 -6.45
CA SER A 126 15.00 -11.43 -7.57
C SER A 126 14.09 -11.80 -8.75
N PHE A 127 14.00 -10.90 -9.72
CA PHE A 127 13.32 -11.13 -10.98
C PHE A 127 13.82 -10.09 -11.99
N GLN A 128 13.55 -10.33 -13.27
CA GLN A 128 13.97 -9.41 -14.33
C GLN A 128 12.79 -8.74 -15.02
N ILE A 129 13.00 -7.50 -15.47
CA ILE A 129 12.13 -6.77 -16.38
C ILE A 129 13.00 -6.38 -17.58
N ASN A 130 12.65 -6.89 -18.77
CA ASN A 130 13.37 -6.60 -20.02
C ASN A 130 14.89 -6.84 -19.94
N GLY A 131 15.30 -7.96 -19.32
CA GLY A 131 16.71 -8.35 -19.19
C GLY A 131 17.51 -7.58 -18.13
N LYS A 132 16.87 -6.73 -17.32
CA LYS A 132 17.50 -6.03 -16.18
C LYS A 132 16.84 -6.45 -14.87
N ASP A 133 17.57 -6.35 -13.78
CA ASP A 133 17.03 -6.63 -12.46
C ASP A 133 15.88 -5.69 -12.12
N GLY A 134 14.76 -6.29 -11.71
CA GLY A 134 13.57 -5.59 -11.30
C GLY A 134 13.59 -5.25 -9.81
N THR A 135 12.98 -4.13 -9.47
CA THR A 135 12.81 -3.70 -8.08
C THR A 135 11.42 -4.07 -7.55
N ILE A 136 11.31 -4.31 -6.24
CA ILE A 136 10.02 -4.56 -5.56
C ILE A 136 8.98 -3.49 -5.91
N ASN A 137 9.39 -2.22 -5.99
CA ASN A 137 8.50 -1.10 -6.34
C ASN A 137 7.97 -1.18 -7.78
N GLN A 138 8.79 -1.64 -8.74
CA GLN A 138 8.32 -1.85 -10.12
C GLN A 138 7.28 -2.98 -10.18
N LEU A 139 7.49 -4.10 -9.45
CA LEU A 139 6.51 -5.17 -9.40
C LEU A 139 5.22 -4.74 -8.67
N GLU A 140 5.33 -3.99 -7.58
CA GLU A 140 4.18 -3.40 -6.89
C GLU A 140 3.39 -2.49 -7.82
N GLY A 141 4.05 -1.65 -8.62
CA GLY A 141 3.40 -0.79 -9.61
C GLY A 141 2.57 -1.59 -10.61
N ARG A 142 3.11 -2.71 -11.11
CA ARG A 142 2.40 -3.61 -12.03
C ARG A 142 1.19 -4.28 -11.38
N LEU A 143 1.33 -4.78 -10.16
CA LEU A 143 0.23 -5.38 -9.39
C LEU A 143 -0.84 -4.36 -9.03
N SER A 144 -0.43 -3.15 -8.64
CA SER A 144 -1.32 -2.03 -8.31
C SER A 144 -2.12 -1.59 -9.54
N PHE A 145 -1.50 -1.53 -10.72
CA PHE A 145 -2.20 -1.25 -11.97
C PHE A 145 -3.30 -2.28 -12.26
N MET A 146 -2.99 -3.59 -12.18
CA MET A 146 -4.00 -4.64 -12.35
C MET A 146 -5.11 -4.53 -11.30
N ASN A 147 -4.76 -4.25 -10.05
CA ASN A 147 -5.72 -4.10 -8.97
C ASN A 147 -6.66 -2.90 -9.16
N GLN A 148 -6.19 -1.80 -9.75
CA GLN A 148 -7.06 -0.66 -10.09
C GLN A 148 -8.15 -1.05 -11.09
N LEU A 149 -7.80 -1.86 -12.09
CA LEU A 149 -8.76 -2.39 -13.06
C LEU A 149 -9.73 -3.36 -12.39
N ASP A 150 -9.23 -4.25 -11.53
CA ASP A 150 -10.06 -5.16 -10.74
C ASP A 150 -11.06 -4.39 -9.88
N PHE A 151 -10.59 -3.44 -9.08
CA PHE A 151 -11.43 -2.59 -8.25
C PHE A 151 -12.54 -1.90 -9.05
N SER A 152 -12.21 -1.37 -10.23
CA SER A 152 -13.17 -0.71 -11.11
C SER A 152 -14.24 -1.68 -11.62
N ASN A 153 -13.82 -2.87 -12.06
CA ASN A 153 -14.73 -3.94 -12.49
C ASN A 153 -15.61 -4.45 -11.35
N ASN A 154 -15.05 -4.59 -10.15
CA ASN A 154 -15.79 -5.03 -8.96
C ASN A 154 -16.91 -4.04 -8.61
N LYS A 155 -16.59 -2.73 -8.64
CA LYS A 155 -17.55 -1.65 -8.39
C LYS A 155 -18.68 -1.66 -9.43
N LEU A 156 -18.35 -1.84 -10.71
CA LEU A 156 -19.33 -1.97 -11.78
C LEU A 156 -20.22 -3.21 -11.57
N GLY A 157 -19.63 -4.37 -11.28
CA GLY A 157 -20.37 -5.59 -11.01
C GLY A 157 -21.36 -5.46 -9.84
N CYS A 158 -20.95 -4.79 -8.75
CA CYS A 158 -21.84 -4.51 -7.63
C CYS A 158 -22.98 -3.57 -7.98
N ARG A 159 -22.73 -2.54 -8.79
CA ARG A 159 -23.79 -1.63 -9.29
C ARG A 159 -24.82 -2.38 -10.12
N ILE A 160 -24.36 -3.25 -11.02
CA ILE A 160 -25.23 -4.03 -11.91
C ILE A 160 -26.04 -5.05 -11.11
N THR A 161 -25.40 -5.78 -10.20
CA THR A 161 -26.04 -6.87 -9.44
C THR A 161 -26.81 -6.40 -8.21
N LYS A 162 -26.72 -5.12 -7.82
CA LYS A 162 -27.21 -4.54 -6.55
C LYS A 162 -26.70 -5.25 -5.29
N LYS A 163 -25.72 -6.15 -5.40
CA LYS A 163 -25.12 -6.85 -4.25
C LYS A 163 -24.05 -5.97 -3.61
N LYS A 164 -24.07 -5.88 -2.27
CA LYS A 164 -22.94 -5.31 -1.53
C LYS A 164 -21.69 -6.18 -1.75
N ALA A 165 -20.57 -5.57 -2.15
CA ALA A 165 -19.27 -6.22 -2.17
C ALA A 165 -18.85 -6.50 -0.73
N ASN A 166 -19.21 -7.67 -0.18
CA ASN A 166 -18.68 -8.09 1.10
C ASN A 166 -17.40 -8.92 0.86
N ARG A 167 -16.32 -8.23 0.49
CA ARG A 167 -15.03 -8.89 0.26
C ARG A 167 -14.22 -8.87 1.54
N LYS A 168 -14.34 -9.95 2.31
CA LYS A 168 -13.36 -10.24 3.36
C LYS A 168 -12.05 -10.65 2.70
N PHE A 169 -10.93 -10.22 3.29
CA PHE A 169 -9.58 -10.57 2.85
C PHE A 169 -9.30 -12.09 2.84
N PHE A 170 -10.09 -12.88 3.58
CA PHE A 170 -9.98 -14.35 3.63
C PHE A 170 -10.68 -15.08 2.47
N SER A 171 -11.84 -14.62 1.98
CA SER A 171 -12.69 -15.42 1.08
C SER A 171 -13.25 -14.67 -0.14
N GLY A 172 -13.11 -13.35 -0.22
CA GLY A 172 -13.74 -12.53 -1.26
C GLY A 172 -12.83 -12.08 -2.41
N LEU A 173 -11.54 -12.42 -2.37
CA LEU A 173 -10.56 -11.92 -3.35
C LEU A 173 -10.53 -12.78 -4.61
N ASN A 174 -10.49 -12.12 -5.78
CA ASN A 174 -10.26 -12.79 -7.05
C ASN A 174 -8.79 -13.24 -7.21
N VAL A 175 -8.48 -14.00 -8.27
CA VAL A 175 -7.13 -14.58 -8.49
C VAL A 175 -6.01 -13.52 -8.55
N ARG A 176 -6.25 -12.37 -9.18
CA ARG A 176 -5.28 -11.27 -9.28
C ARG A 176 -5.14 -10.51 -7.95
N GLU A 177 -6.26 -10.31 -7.26
CA GLU A 177 -6.26 -9.75 -5.91
C GLU A 177 -5.46 -10.65 -4.93
N LYS A 178 -5.63 -11.98 -5.03
CA LYS A 178 -4.82 -12.94 -4.26
C LYS A 178 -3.33 -12.84 -4.59
N GLN A 179 -2.96 -12.65 -5.86
CA GLN A 179 -1.55 -12.44 -6.23
C GLN A 179 -0.98 -11.18 -5.58
N TYR A 180 -1.76 -10.11 -5.51
CA TYR A 180 -1.33 -8.89 -4.85
C TYR A 180 -1.25 -9.07 -3.33
N GLN A 181 -2.21 -9.77 -2.71
CA GLN A 181 -2.17 -10.15 -1.29
C GLN A 181 -0.86 -10.88 -0.94
N TYR A 182 -0.49 -11.87 -1.75
CA TYR A 182 0.73 -12.67 -1.52
C TYR A 182 1.98 -11.81 -1.68
N PHE A 183 2.00 -10.89 -2.64
CA PHE A 183 3.10 -9.95 -2.81
C PHE A 183 3.21 -8.97 -1.64
N LEU A 184 2.10 -8.45 -1.14
CA LEU A 184 2.10 -7.56 0.03
C LEU A 184 2.61 -8.30 1.26
N PHE A 185 2.19 -9.55 1.47
CA PHE A 185 2.72 -10.39 2.53
C PHE A 185 4.22 -10.64 2.36
N TYR A 186 4.68 -10.92 1.13
CA TYR A 186 6.11 -11.07 0.84
C TYR A 186 6.89 -9.82 1.26
N LYS A 187 6.43 -8.65 0.79
CA LYS A 187 7.09 -7.35 0.95
C LYS A 187 7.17 -6.89 2.41
N TYR A 188 6.14 -7.13 3.22
CA TYR A 188 6.07 -6.59 4.57
C TYR A 188 6.36 -7.60 5.67
N PHE A 189 6.19 -8.90 5.40
CA PHE A 189 6.24 -9.92 6.45
C PHE A 189 7.20 -11.07 6.14
N PHE A 190 7.17 -11.65 4.94
CA PHE A 190 8.05 -12.79 4.62
C PHE A 190 9.53 -12.40 4.50
N ARG A 191 9.82 -11.35 3.71
CA ARG A 191 11.18 -10.82 3.50
C ARG A 191 11.13 -9.30 3.42
N PRO A 192 10.85 -8.61 4.53
CA PRO A 192 10.82 -7.16 4.52
C PRO A 192 12.22 -6.58 4.29
N ALA A 193 12.28 -5.46 3.57
CA ALA A 193 13.55 -4.80 3.22
C ALA A 193 14.26 -4.18 4.43
N LYS A 194 13.54 -3.96 5.52
CA LYS A 194 14.01 -3.46 6.82
C LYS A 194 13.32 -4.26 7.93
N PRO A 195 13.88 -4.34 9.15
CA PRO A 195 13.14 -4.81 10.32
C PRO A 195 11.80 -4.09 10.42
N THR A 196 10.69 -4.83 10.44
CA THR A 196 9.33 -4.26 10.44
C THR A 196 8.75 -4.33 11.83
N ILE A 197 8.38 -3.19 12.40
CA ILE A 197 7.69 -3.10 13.70
C ILE A 197 6.22 -2.81 13.43
N VAL A 198 5.34 -3.65 13.95
CA VAL A 198 3.89 -3.48 13.94
C VAL A 198 3.46 -3.12 15.35
N THR A 199 2.90 -1.93 15.53
CA THR A 199 2.39 -1.45 16.82
C THR A 199 0.87 -1.59 16.88
N GLU A 200 0.28 -1.51 18.07
CA GLU A 200 -1.17 -1.48 18.23
C GLU A 200 -1.73 -0.12 17.78
N GLY A 201 -1.16 0.97 18.29
CA GLY A 201 -1.56 2.33 18.01
C GLY A 201 -0.58 3.08 17.11
N LYS A 202 -1.02 4.23 16.58
CA LYS A 202 -0.15 5.17 15.84
C LYS A 202 0.78 5.96 16.77
N THR A 203 0.42 6.08 18.05
CA THR A 203 1.12 6.85 19.09
C THR A 203 2.43 6.18 19.49
N ASP A 204 2.44 4.87 19.65
CA ASP A 204 3.59 4.06 20.07
C ASP A 204 4.79 4.28 19.12
N VAL A 205 4.50 4.41 17.82
CA VAL A 205 5.49 4.73 16.78
C VAL A 205 6.25 6.01 17.11
N LEU A 206 5.57 7.05 17.58
CA LEU A 206 6.20 8.33 17.90
C LEU A 206 7.04 8.23 19.18
N HIS A 207 6.59 7.51 20.20
CA HIS A 207 7.36 7.27 21.43
C HIS A 207 8.67 6.53 21.15
N ILE A 208 8.59 5.39 20.45
CA ILE A 208 9.78 4.59 20.11
C ILE A 208 10.74 5.36 19.18
N LYS A 209 10.22 6.09 18.19
CA LYS A 209 11.07 6.93 17.33
C LYS A 209 11.80 8.01 18.13
N SER A 210 11.12 8.64 19.09
CA SER A 210 11.72 9.70 19.92
C SER A 210 12.81 9.14 20.82
N ALA A 211 12.60 7.96 21.39
CA ALA A 211 13.61 7.24 22.18
C ALA A 211 14.84 6.87 21.33
N LEU A 212 14.63 6.36 20.11
CA LEU A 212 15.71 6.08 19.15
C LEU A 212 16.47 7.36 18.76
N MET A 213 15.79 8.48 18.55
CA MET A 213 16.43 9.77 18.24
C MET A 213 17.31 10.26 19.40
N LYS A 214 16.84 10.09 20.65
CA LYS A 214 17.59 10.44 21.86
C LYS A 214 18.87 9.61 22.01
N TYR A 215 18.80 8.31 21.69
CA TYR A 215 19.90 7.36 21.86
C TYR A 215 20.51 6.89 20.52
N TYR A 216 20.48 7.72 19.48
CA TYR A 216 20.84 7.28 18.13
C TYR A 216 22.29 6.75 18.03
N ASP A 217 23.22 7.33 18.80
CA ASP A 217 24.63 6.89 18.85
C ASP A 217 24.77 5.46 19.40
N ARG A 218 23.83 5.00 20.25
CA ARG A 218 23.84 3.65 20.82
C ARG A 218 23.29 2.59 19.87
N TYR A 219 22.46 2.98 18.90
CA TYR A 219 21.71 2.06 18.05
C TYR A 219 21.95 2.27 16.54
N PRO A 220 23.21 2.21 16.05
CA PRO A 220 23.54 2.46 14.65
C PRO A 220 22.91 1.46 13.67
N LYS A 221 22.46 0.29 14.15
CA LYS A 221 21.68 -0.68 13.37
C LYS A 221 20.23 -0.24 13.14
N LEU A 222 19.66 0.56 14.05
CA LEU A 222 18.25 0.94 14.04
C LEU A 222 18.03 2.37 13.51
N ILE A 223 19.00 3.26 13.72
CA ILE A 223 18.91 4.67 13.37
C ILE A 223 20.30 5.26 13.12
N THR A 224 20.40 6.18 12.18
CA THR A 224 21.60 7.00 11.94
C THR A 224 21.23 8.46 11.79
N LYS A 225 22.16 9.36 12.11
CA LYS A 225 22.01 10.80 11.90
C LYS A 225 22.87 11.22 10.70
N THR A 226 22.24 11.82 9.70
CA THR A 226 22.92 12.30 8.49
C THR A 226 23.65 13.62 8.76
N SER A 227 24.56 14.00 7.87
CA SER A 227 25.38 15.22 8.01
C SER A 227 24.55 16.50 8.03
N ASP A 228 23.35 16.51 7.44
CA ASP A 228 22.39 17.62 7.50
C ASP A 228 21.53 17.61 8.78
N GLY A 229 21.86 16.77 9.76
CA GLY A 229 21.20 16.69 11.05
C GLY A 229 19.87 15.91 11.06
N LYS A 230 19.46 15.32 9.93
CA LYS A 230 18.24 14.49 9.85
C LYS A 230 18.48 13.09 10.38
N TYR A 231 17.42 12.45 10.83
CA TYR A 231 17.45 11.05 11.29
C TYR A 231 16.95 10.11 10.20
N GLU A 232 17.76 9.11 9.87
CA GLU A 232 17.41 8.00 9.00
C GLU A 232 17.13 6.75 9.85
N PHE A 233 15.89 6.28 9.85
CA PHE A 233 15.51 5.04 10.52
C PHE A 233 15.80 3.84 9.62
N LYS A 234 16.55 2.88 10.14
CA LYS A 234 16.86 1.59 9.51
C LYS A 234 15.81 0.52 9.84
N VAL A 235 14.89 0.82 10.75
CA VAL A 235 13.65 0.06 10.98
C VAL A 235 12.47 0.68 10.23
N TYR A 236 11.47 -0.13 9.90
CA TYR A 236 10.22 0.30 9.29
C TYR A 236 9.05 0.07 10.24
N PHE A 237 8.39 1.15 10.67
CA PHE A 237 7.12 1.06 11.38
C PHE A 237 6.01 0.88 10.37
N LEU A 238 5.27 -0.24 10.45
CA LEU A 238 4.28 -0.61 9.46
C LEU A 238 3.19 0.45 9.34
N ASN A 239 3.12 1.12 8.18
CA ASN A 239 2.04 2.05 7.90
C ASN A 239 0.73 1.29 7.58
N LYS A 240 -0.24 1.37 8.49
CA LYS A 240 -1.55 0.69 8.40
C LYS A 240 -2.46 1.38 7.37
N THR A 241 -2.25 1.06 6.09
CA THR A 241 -3.02 1.65 4.98
C THR A 241 -4.32 0.90 4.70
N ARG A 242 -5.31 1.57 4.09
CA ARG A 242 -6.54 0.93 3.56
C ARG A 242 -6.25 -0.26 2.62
N ARG A 243 -5.10 -0.26 1.95
CA ARG A 243 -4.66 -1.38 1.10
C ARG A 243 -4.29 -2.60 1.95
N LEU A 244 -3.53 -2.42 3.03
CA LEU A 244 -3.18 -3.52 3.92
C LEU A 244 -4.39 -4.02 4.71
N ASP A 245 -5.31 -3.14 5.07
CA ASP A 245 -6.59 -3.53 5.65
C ASP A 245 -7.39 -4.41 4.67
N TYR A 246 -7.58 -3.94 3.43
CA TYR A 246 -8.32 -4.68 2.40
C TYR A 246 -7.72 -6.07 2.08
N PHE A 247 -6.39 -6.17 2.01
CA PHE A 247 -5.73 -7.41 1.61
C PHE A 247 -5.33 -8.32 2.76
N LEU A 248 -5.00 -7.77 3.93
CA LEU A 248 -4.39 -8.50 5.03
C LEU A 248 -5.10 -8.27 6.37
N GLY A 249 -6.19 -7.49 6.42
CA GLY A 249 -6.90 -7.20 7.67
C GLY A 249 -6.05 -6.42 8.69
N VAL A 250 -5.05 -5.67 8.22
CA VAL A 250 -4.22 -4.79 9.04
C VAL A 250 -4.95 -3.44 9.15
N SER A 251 -5.86 -3.33 10.12
CA SER A 251 -6.71 -2.17 10.35
C SER A 251 -5.99 -1.07 11.12
N SER A 252 -6.35 0.20 10.89
CA SER A 252 -5.79 1.34 11.64
C SER A 252 -6.04 1.25 13.15
N ASP A 253 -7.17 0.68 13.53
CA ASP A 253 -7.69 0.71 14.91
C ASP A 253 -7.31 -0.57 15.70
N GLY A 254 -6.37 -1.37 15.15
CA GLY A 254 -5.61 -2.37 15.89
C GLY A 254 -6.31 -3.69 16.23
N ALA A 255 -7.63 -3.71 16.44
CA ALA A 255 -8.38 -4.77 17.15
C ALA A 255 -7.97 -6.23 16.86
N ASP A 256 -7.79 -6.61 15.59
CA ASP A 256 -7.36 -7.96 15.20
C ASP A 256 -6.13 -7.99 14.27
N THR A 257 -5.42 -6.86 14.14
CA THR A 257 -4.30 -6.72 13.20
C THR A 257 -3.22 -7.78 13.45
N MET A 258 -2.80 -7.94 14.72
CA MET A 258 -1.74 -8.89 15.09
C MET A 258 -2.16 -10.34 14.82
N LYS A 259 -3.42 -10.69 15.16
CA LYS A 259 -3.99 -12.01 14.90
C LYS A 259 -4.06 -12.31 13.39
N ASN A 260 -4.44 -11.32 12.59
CA ASN A 260 -4.53 -11.48 11.13
C ASN A 260 -3.15 -11.74 10.52
N ILE A 261 -2.11 -11.03 10.95
CA ILE A 261 -0.73 -11.29 10.53
C ILE A 261 -0.34 -12.73 10.90
N TRP A 262 -0.54 -13.15 12.14
CA TRP A 262 -0.28 -14.52 12.60
C TRP A 262 -1.03 -15.60 11.78
N ASN A 263 -2.27 -15.33 11.39
CA ASN A 263 -3.07 -16.26 10.61
C ASN A 263 -2.48 -16.51 9.21
N PHE A 264 -1.84 -15.50 8.58
CA PHE A 264 -1.13 -15.71 7.32
C PHE A 264 0.17 -16.50 7.46
N TYR A 265 0.77 -16.52 8.66
CA TYR A 265 1.93 -17.36 8.98
C TYR A 265 1.57 -18.82 9.24
N THR A 266 0.36 -19.09 9.74
CA THR A 266 -0.02 -20.42 10.23
C THR A 266 -1.17 -21.09 9.47
N GLY A 267 -1.96 -20.34 8.72
CA GLY A 267 -3.18 -20.82 8.08
C GLY A 267 -4.37 -21.01 9.04
N LYS A 268 -4.28 -20.48 10.27
CA LYS A 268 -5.40 -20.50 11.24
C LYS A 268 -6.57 -19.62 10.76
N ASN A 269 -7.76 -19.82 11.36
CA ASN A 269 -8.98 -19.05 11.10
C ASN A 269 -9.44 -19.01 9.63
N ASN A 270 -9.36 -20.14 8.92
CA ASN A 270 -9.68 -20.25 7.49
C ASN A 270 -8.87 -19.27 6.60
N CYS A 271 -7.71 -18.84 7.08
CA CYS A 271 -6.77 -18.02 6.33
C CYS A 271 -5.90 -18.90 5.43
N ALA A 272 -5.50 -18.38 4.27
CA ALA A 272 -4.46 -19.02 3.48
C ALA A 272 -3.13 -18.94 4.24
N ASN A 273 -2.42 -20.07 4.35
CA ASN A 273 -1.04 -20.06 4.85
C ASN A 273 -0.10 -19.52 3.76
N ILE A 274 -0.03 -18.19 3.63
CA ILE A 274 0.78 -17.52 2.62
C ILE A 274 2.27 -17.73 2.93
N PHE A 275 2.65 -17.72 4.22
CA PHE A 275 4.02 -18.01 4.62
C PHE A 275 4.49 -19.35 4.07
N GLU A 276 3.74 -20.42 4.32
CA GLU A 276 4.07 -21.77 3.87
C GLU A 276 4.08 -21.86 2.33
N TYR A 277 3.13 -21.21 1.66
CA TYR A 277 3.11 -21.15 0.20
C TYR A 277 4.38 -20.53 -0.40
N ILE A 278 4.87 -19.43 0.17
CA ILE A 278 6.08 -18.76 -0.30
C ILE A 278 7.30 -19.57 0.13
N ASN A 279 7.33 -20.08 1.37
CA ASN A 279 8.42 -20.87 1.91
C ASN A 279 8.69 -22.12 1.07
N ASN A 280 7.65 -22.84 0.66
CA ASN A 280 7.78 -24.04 -0.18
C ASN A 280 8.28 -23.75 -1.61
N LYS A 281 8.30 -22.49 -2.01
CA LYS A 281 8.89 -22.06 -3.28
C LYS A 281 10.31 -21.54 -3.14
N ASN A 282 10.70 -21.09 -1.95
CA ASN A 282 11.98 -20.45 -1.70
C ASN A 282 13.09 -21.49 -1.87
N GLN A 283 13.86 -21.40 -2.96
CA GLN A 283 14.68 -22.52 -3.40
C GLN A 283 15.99 -22.68 -2.63
N ASN A 284 16.57 -21.62 -2.02
CA ASN A 284 17.96 -21.70 -1.56
C ASN A 284 18.39 -20.72 -0.44
N GLU A 285 17.47 -20.00 0.21
CA GLU A 285 17.88 -19.09 1.30
C GLU A 285 17.09 -19.32 2.58
N SER A 286 17.81 -19.67 3.64
CA SER A 286 17.27 -19.71 5.00
C SER A 286 16.59 -18.38 5.35
N LEU A 287 15.44 -18.46 6.02
CA LEU A 287 14.75 -17.32 6.58
C LEU A 287 15.53 -16.64 7.71
N ASP A 288 16.59 -17.26 8.22
CA ASP A 288 17.49 -16.65 9.23
C ASP A 288 18.16 -15.37 8.72
N LYS A 289 18.20 -15.16 7.40
CA LYS A 289 18.71 -13.93 6.77
C LYS A 289 17.62 -12.87 6.53
N ALA A 290 16.36 -13.17 6.79
CA ALA A 290 15.27 -12.21 6.62
C ALA A 290 15.23 -11.24 7.80
N ASN A 291 14.96 -9.96 7.52
CA ASN A 291 14.73 -8.98 8.59
C ASN A 291 13.54 -9.41 9.48
N PRO A 292 13.61 -9.14 10.80
CA PRO A 292 12.56 -9.53 11.73
C PRO A 292 11.28 -8.71 11.51
N VAL A 293 10.16 -9.34 11.80
CA VAL A 293 8.85 -8.71 11.96
C VAL A 293 8.51 -8.77 13.45
N ILE A 294 8.35 -7.61 14.07
CA ILE A 294 8.12 -7.48 15.51
C ILE A 294 6.70 -6.99 15.71
N LEU A 295 5.85 -7.82 16.32
CA LEU A 295 4.54 -7.43 16.82
C LEU A 295 4.74 -6.83 18.22
N LEU A 296 4.70 -5.51 18.31
CA LEU A 296 4.90 -4.76 19.55
C LEU A 296 3.57 -4.51 20.24
N PHE A 297 3.49 -4.96 21.49
CA PHE A 297 2.36 -4.79 22.40
C PHE A 297 2.72 -3.94 23.62
N ASP A 298 1.70 -3.36 24.24
CA ASP A 298 1.77 -2.95 25.63
C ASP A 298 1.90 -4.19 26.55
N ASN A 299 2.36 -4.02 27.79
CA ASN A 299 2.55 -5.13 28.72
C ASN A 299 1.30 -5.36 29.57
N GLU A 300 0.26 -5.92 28.95
CA GLU A 300 -1.10 -6.04 29.50
C GLU A 300 -1.59 -7.49 29.46
N GLN A 301 -1.06 -8.31 30.37
CA GLN A 301 -1.33 -9.75 30.44
C GLN A 301 -2.52 -10.13 31.34
N LYS A 302 -3.08 -9.21 32.13
CA LYS A 302 -4.09 -9.50 33.15
C LYS A 302 -5.51 -9.14 32.73
N SER A 303 -5.70 -7.96 32.17
CA SER A 303 -7.00 -7.43 31.73
C SER A 303 -7.40 -7.97 30.35
N ASP A 304 -8.66 -7.81 29.94
CA ASP A 304 -9.13 -8.19 28.59
C ASP A 304 -8.56 -7.23 27.54
N ARG A 305 -7.30 -7.45 27.21
CA ARG A 305 -6.44 -6.51 26.53
C ARG A 305 -5.68 -7.19 25.37
N PRO A 306 -5.30 -6.45 24.31
CA PRO A 306 -4.64 -6.97 23.12
C PRO A 306 -3.55 -8.04 23.35
N LEU A 307 -2.58 -7.83 24.25
CA LEU A 307 -1.52 -8.83 24.50
C LEU A 307 -2.09 -10.15 25.05
N LYS A 308 -2.85 -10.10 26.15
CA LYS A 308 -3.48 -11.29 26.74
C LYS A 308 -4.33 -12.04 25.73
N ASN A 309 -5.12 -11.32 24.94
CA ASN A 309 -5.98 -11.89 23.91
C ASN A 309 -5.20 -12.55 22.78
N PHE A 310 -4.05 -11.98 22.40
CA PHE A 310 -3.17 -12.58 21.41
C PHE A 310 -2.49 -13.84 21.94
N LEU A 311 -1.94 -13.81 23.16
CA LEU A 311 -1.31 -14.98 23.80
C LEU A 311 -2.30 -16.14 23.95
N LYS A 312 -3.51 -15.86 24.42
CA LYS A 312 -4.61 -16.85 24.53
C LYS A 312 -4.99 -17.42 23.16
N TYR A 313 -5.02 -16.60 22.11
CA TYR A 313 -5.33 -17.03 20.75
C TYR A 313 -4.25 -17.95 20.16
N LEU A 314 -2.98 -17.70 20.50
CA LEU A 314 -1.85 -18.53 20.08
C LEU A 314 -1.67 -19.79 20.92
N ASP A 315 -2.27 -19.84 22.11
CA ASP A 315 -2.06 -20.85 23.14
C ASP A 315 -0.59 -20.89 23.61
N ILE A 316 -0.03 -19.71 23.91
CA ILE A 316 1.33 -19.54 24.41
C ILE A 316 1.35 -18.64 25.66
N LYS A 317 2.43 -18.74 26.44
CA LYS A 317 2.70 -17.88 27.61
C LYS A 317 4.02 -17.14 27.41
N LEU A 318 4.14 -15.98 28.05
CA LEU A 318 5.43 -15.29 28.25
C LEU A 318 5.90 -15.59 29.67
N ASP A 319 7.20 -15.84 29.80
CA ASP A 319 7.82 -16.05 31.11
C ASP A 319 7.96 -14.70 31.85
N ASP A 320 8.08 -14.73 33.18
CA ASP A 320 8.20 -13.50 33.97
C ASP A 320 9.45 -12.69 33.55
N GLY A 321 9.23 -11.41 33.23
CA GLY A 321 10.29 -10.52 32.71
C GLY A 321 10.67 -10.76 31.24
N GLN A 322 10.09 -11.73 30.56
CA GLN A 322 10.33 -11.96 29.14
C GLN A 322 9.57 -10.92 28.30
N ILE A 323 10.30 -9.94 27.76
CA ILE A 323 9.73 -8.92 26.87
C ILE A 323 9.74 -9.31 25.38
N SER A 324 10.40 -10.42 25.01
CA SER A 324 10.54 -10.85 23.61
C SER A 324 10.43 -12.36 23.45
N LYS A 325 9.71 -12.81 22.42
CA LYS A 325 9.55 -14.24 22.09
C LYS A 325 9.42 -14.45 20.58
N GLN A 326 10.25 -15.34 20.03
CA GLN A 326 10.09 -15.78 18.64
C GLN A 326 8.81 -16.61 18.51
N LEU A 327 7.95 -16.24 17.55
CA LEU A 327 6.70 -16.94 17.30
C LEU A 327 6.85 -17.98 16.18
N ARG A 328 7.31 -17.54 14.99
CA ARG A 328 7.53 -18.40 13.82
C ARG A 328 8.49 -17.73 12.84
N ALA A 329 9.60 -18.41 12.53
CA ALA A 329 10.62 -17.90 11.60
C ALA A 329 11.03 -16.46 11.95
N ASN A 330 10.88 -15.49 11.04
CA ASN A 330 11.23 -14.10 11.28
C ASN A 330 10.17 -13.29 12.06
N LEU A 331 9.09 -13.91 12.55
CA LEU A 331 8.03 -13.25 13.33
C LEU A 331 8.29 -13.35 14.83
N PHE A 332 8.31 -12.22 15.51
CA PHE A 332 8.55 -12.07 16.93
C PHE A 332 7.40 -11.31 17.60
N LEU A 333 7.08 -11.70 18.83
CA LEU A 333 6.31 -10.90 19.77
C LEU A 333 7.29 -10.09 20.61
N GLN A 334 6.99 -8.82 20.81
CA GLN A 334 7.69 -7.95 21.75
C GLN A 334 6.67 -7.21 22.61
N THR A 335 6.97 -7.01 23.89
CA THR A 335 6.22 -6.13 24.79
C THR A 335 7.13 -5.00 25.28
N ILE A 336 6.54 -3.91 25.76
CA ILE A 336 7.28 -2.95 26.59
C ILE A 336 7.64 -3.58 27.95
N PRO A 337 8.66 -3.08 28.68
CA PRO A 337 9.00 -3.61 29.99
C PRO A 337 7.92 -3.30 31.02
N LEU A 338 7.77 -4.20 32.00
CA LEU A 338 6.84 -4.01 33.12
C LEU A 338 7.53 -3.15 34.19
N MET A 339 7.00 -1.96 34.45
CA MET A 339 7.56 -1.07 35.47
C MET A 339 7.31 -1.61 36.88
N LYS A 340 8.29 -1.43 37.76
CA LYS A 340 8.24 -1.93 39.14
C LYS A 340 6.99 -1.42 39.86
N GLY A 341 6.20 -2.34 40.41
CA GLY A 341 4.98 -2.03 41.15
C GLY A 341 3.72 -1.93 40.30
N LEU A 342 3.83 -2.05 38.97
CA LEU A 342 2.70 -2.17 38.07
C LEU A 342 2.41 -3.64 37.74
N GLU A 343 1.13 -3.94 37.55
CA GLU A 343 0.68 -5.25 37.08
C GLU A 343 0.51 -5.31 35.57
N GLU A 344 0.31 -4.15 34.95
CA GLU A 344 0.21 -3.92 33.50
C GLU A 344 0.88 -2.57 33.18
N CYS A 345 1.38 -2.42 31.96
CA CYS A 345 2.13 -1.24 31.52
C CYS A 345 1.68 -0.85 30.12
N GLU A 346 1.39 0.43 29.89
CA GLU A 346 1.25 1.04 28.57
C GLU A 346 2.51 1.87 28.24
N VAL A 347 2.76 2.19 26.96
CA VAL A 347 3.98 2.91 26.56
C VAL A 347 4.20 4.22 27.32
N GLU A 348 3.12 4.90 27.73
CA GLU A 348 3.20 6.13 28.52
C GLU A 348 3.71 5.91 29.95
N ASP A 349 3.52 4.71 30.54
CA ASP A 349 4.02 4.38 31.88
C ASP A 349 5.55 4.32 31.97
N LEU A 350 6.24 4.32 30.82
CA LEU A 350 7.69 4.39 30.77
C LEU A 350 8.23 5.79 31.08
N TYR A 351 7.39 6.83 31.07
CA TYR A 351 7.79 8.19 31.41
C TYR A 351 7.70 8.47 32.92
N ARG A 352 8.54 9.39 33.40
CA ARG A 352 8.44 9.93 34.76
C ARG A 352 7.21 10.84 34.91
N ASP A 353 6.72 11.00 36.14
CA ASP A 353 5.56 11.85 36.48
C ASP A 353 5.70 13.29 35.97
N GLU A 354 6.91 13.85 35.96
CA GLU A 354 7.20 15.19 35.43
C GLU A 354 6.81 15.35 33.95
N VAL A 355 6.99 14.29 33.15
CA VAL A 355 6.62 14.30 31.73
C VAL A 355 5.12 14.05 31.58
N LEU A 356 4.55 13.16 32.38
CA LEU A 356 3.11 12.85 32.37
C LEU A 356 2.23 14.01 32.86
N SER A 357 2.78 14.89 33.70
CA SER A 357 2.11 16.07 34.25
C SER A 357 2.26 17.33 33.39
N VAL A 358 2.82 17.23 32.18
CA VAL A 358 2.98 18.38 31.30
C VAL A 358 1.65 19.03 30.94
N THR A 359 1.63 20.36 30.99
CA THR A 359 0.50 21.17 30.54
C THR A 359 0.80 21.77 29.16
N ILE A 360 -0.10 21.59 28.20
CA ILE A 360 0.00 22.15 26.85
C ILE A 360 -1.20 23.07 26.63
N HIS A 361 -0.96 24.35 26.36
CA HIS A 361 -2.02 25.38 26.21
C HIS A 361 -3.04 25.40 27.37
N GLY A 362 -2.57 25.18 28.60
CA GLY A 362 -3.44 25.14 29.79
C GLY A 362 -4.18 23.81 30.02
N LYS A 363 -3.95 22.79 29.19
CA LYS A 363 -4.59 21.47 29.26
C LYS A 363 -3.64 20.42 29.80
N ASN A 364 -4.16 19.45 30.55
CA ASN A 364 -3.37 18.35 31.12
C ASN A 364 -3.50 17.07 30.28
N PHE A 365 -2.51 16.19 30.36
CA PHE A 365 -2.59 14.90 29.67
C PHE A 365 -3.67 14.00 30.29
N CYS A 366 -4.47 13.35 29.44
CA CYS A 366 -5.41 12.30 29.85
C CYS A 366 -5.37 11.12 28.88
N ARG A 367 -5.22 9.90 29.41
CA ARG A 367 -5.11 8.66 28.60
C ARG A 367 -6.40 8.27 27.90
N SER A 368 -7.56 8.57 28.51
CA SER A 368 -8.89 8.18 28.04
C SER A 368 -9.58 9.24 27.18
N ALA A 369 -8.96 10.41 26.96
CA ALA A 369 -9.51 11.43 26.10
C ALA A 369 -9.37 11.00 24.62
N GLU A 370 -10.50 10.71 23.96
CA GLU A 370 -10.54 10.32 22.54
C GLU A 370 -10.06 11.45 21.62
N ASP A 371 -10.23 12.71 22.01
CA ASP A 371 -9.65 13.89 21.39
C ASP A 371 -9.76 15.11 22.34
N ASP A 372 -9.02 16.17 22.02
CA ASP A 372 -8.78 17.38 22.81
C ASP A 372 -10.05 18.03 23.41
N SER A 373 -10.12 18.10 24.74
CA SER A 373 -11.20 18.77 25.49
C SER A 373 -10.73 20.14 26.00
N GLU A 374 -11.61 20.93 26.63
CA GLU A 374 -11.20 22.22 27.23
C GLU A 374 -10.12 22.07 28.33
N LYS A 375 -10.08 20.91 29.01
CA LYS A 375 -9.19 20.67 30.17
C LYS A 375 -8.08 19.66 29.90
N TYR A 376 -8.26 18.77 28.92
CA TYR A 376 -7.37 17.64 28.70
C TYR A 376 -7.05 17.41 27.23
N PHE A 377 -5.82 16.99 26.95
CA PHE A 377 -5.40 16.49 25.64
C PHE A 377 -5.11 14.99 25.69
N GLY A 378 -5.34 14.29 24.57
CA GLY A 378 -5.20 12.83 24.45
C GLY A 378 -3.80 12.34 24.05
N LYS A 379 -3.65 11.01 23.91
CA LYS A 379 -2.38 10.33 23.58
C LYS A 379 -1.69 10.86 22.31
N HIS A 380 -2.46 11.27 21.30
CA HIS A 380 -1.88 11.77 20.06
C HIS A 380 -1.08 13.07 20.27
N ILE A 381 -1.67 14.06 20.95
CA ILE A 381 -1.01 15.34 21.26
C ILE A 381 0.19 15.10 22.18
N PHE A 382 0.05 14.22 23.17
CA PHE A 382 1.16 13.82 24.03
C PHE A 382 2.34 13.26 23.23
N SER A 383 2.10 12.30 22.34
CA SER A 383 3.15 11.68 21.51
C SER A 383 3.85 12.67 20.56
N MET A 384 3.16 13.72 20.11
CA MET A 384 3.75 14.81 19.33
C MET A 384 4.65 15.69 20.19
N TYR A 385 4.20 16.07 21.39
CA TYR A 385 5.02 16.80 22.37
C TYR A 385 6.31 16.04 22.70
N ILE A 386 6.20 14.73 22.98
CA ILE A 386 7.37 13.87 23.24
C ILE A 386 8.38 13.95 22.08
N LYS A 387 7.90 13.88 20.84
CA LYS A 387 8.75 13.93 19.65
C LYS A 387 9.43 15.29 19.45
N GLU A 388 8.74 16.39 19.74
CA GLU A 388 9.31 17.73 19.62
C GLU A 388 10.36 18.01 20.70
N HIS A 389 10.15 17.46 21.91
CA HIS A 389 10.99 17.69 23.08
C HIS A 389 11.92 16.52 23.43
N TYR A 390 12.10 15.55 22.52
CA TYR A 390 12.83 14.29 22.78
C TYR A 390 14.23 14.49 23.38
N ASN A 391 14.92 15.59 23.03
CA ASN A 391 16.25 15.90 23.55
C ASN A 391 16.27 16.16 25.07
N ARG A 392 15.17 16.66 25.64
CA ARG A 392 15.07 17.04 27.06
C ARG A 392 14.40 15.99 27.93
N ILE A 393 13.68 15.06 27.30
CA ILE A 393 12.95 14.00 27.99
C ILE A 393 13.89 12.85 28.33
N ASP A 394 13.69 12.28 29.51
CA ASP A 394 14.36 11.03 29.91
C ASP A 394 13.64 9.82 29.31
N PHE A 395 14.40 8.98 28.61
CA PHE A 395 13.94 7.74 27.99
C PHE A 395 14.64 6.51 28.59
N SER A 396 15.23 6.60 29.79
CA SER A 396 15.95 5.48 30.43
C SER A 396 15.14 4.18 30.47
N ASN A 397 13.84 4.27 30.73
CA ASN A 397 12.96 3.10 30.80
C ASN A 397 12.63 2.49 29.43
N PHE A 398 12.98 3.17 28.32
CA PHE A 398 12.87 2.62 26.96
C PHE A 398 14.10 1.79 26.57
N LEU A 399 15.20 1.87 27.32
CA LEU A 399 16.45 1.21 26.93
C LEU A 399 16.30 -0.30 26.77
N GLU A 400 15.53 -0.96 27.64
CA GLU A 400 15.34 -2.41 27.60
C GLU A 400 14.66 -2.87 26.30
N ILE A 401 13.59 -2.18 25.87
CA ILE A 401 12.91 -2.48 24.61
C ILE A 401 13.77 -2.12 23.39
N LEU A 402 14.53 -1.02 23.44
CA LEU A 402 15.44 -0.65 22.34
C LEU A 402 16.60 -1.64 22.20
N ASP A 403 17.17 -2.09 23.32
CA ASP A 403 18.21 -3.12 23.36
C ASP A 403 17.67 -4.44 22.80
N SER A 404 16.46 -4.84 23.18
CA SER A 404 15.78 -6.02 22.63
C SER A 404 15.58 -5.93 21.10
N ILE A 405 15.03 -4.81 20.60
CA ILE A 405 14.86 -4.59 19.15
C ILE A 405 16.22 -4.62 18.43
N ASN A 406 17.25 -4.00 19.01
CA ASN A 406 18.59 -3.96 18.42
C ASN A 406 19.25 -5.33 18.36
N ASN A 407 18.95 -6.23 19.31
CA ASN A 407 19.47 -7.60 19.30
C ASN A 407 18.80 -8.48 18.24
N LEU A 408 17.54 -8.20 17.90
CA LEU A 408 16.82 -8.90 16.83
C LEU A 408 17.24 -8.46 15.41
N CYS A 409 17.80 -7.24 15.29
CA CYS A 409 18.23 -6.63 14.02
C CYS A 409 19.74 -6.79 13.79
#